data_AF-A0A3D5DCT4-F1
#
_entry.id   AF-A0A3D5DCT4-F1
#
_cell.length_a   1.000
_cell.length_b   1.000
_cell.length_c   1.000
_cell.angle_alpha   90.00
_cell.angle_beta   90.00
_cell.angle_gamma   90.00
#
_symmetry.space_group_name_H-M   'P 1'
#
loop_
_entity.id
_entity.type
_entity.pdbx_description
1 polymer ?
#
loop_
_entity_poly.entity_id
_entity_poly.type
_entity_poly.pdbx_seq_one_letter_code
_entity_poly.pdbx_strand_id
1 'polypeptide(L)'
;MMQPNRSFLFAPGNHPRRVEKSFTTGCDVVILDLEDAVAVAEKPATRAIVVEALKRPRVCRGYIRVNSIDTDFCFEDIEAVVGPWLDGIMLPKVERPADLQAVDWMMRSLEQRHRIKPGTIDLIPIIETAKGHGAAREIAASGGRLKRISFGGGDYTRDLNLQWTFAEEEIAAVRSEVVLASRLAE
;
A
#
# COMPACT_ATOMS: atom_id res chain seq x y z
N MET A 1 -22.86 -2.40 8.55
CA MET A 1 -21.54 -2.86 9.05
C MET A 1 -20.53 -2.69 7.93
N MET A 2 -19.36 -2.11 8.21
CA MET A 2 -18.25 -2.06 7.25
C MET A 2 -17.85 -3.51 6.90
N GLN A 3 -17.67 -3.84 5.62
CA GLN A 3 -17.14 -5.16 5.25
C GLN A 3 -15.72 -5.30 5.84
N PRO A 4 -15.41 -6.44 6.49
CA PRO A 4 -14.09 -6.68 7.06
C PRO A 4 -13.03 -6.80 5.95
N ASN A 5 -11.80 -6.42 6.26
CA ASN A 5 -10.62 -6.55 5.38
C ASN A 5 -9.78 -7.74 5.86
N ARG A 6 -10.21 -8.96 5.54
CA ARG A 6 -9.58 -10.20 6.03
C ARG A 6 -8.49 -10.70 5.09
N SER A 7 -8.57 -10.33 3.81
CA SER A 7 -7.65 -10.77 2.77
C SER A 7 -7.27 -9.63 1.84
N PHE A 8 -5.97 -9.53 1.59
CA PHE A 8 -5.34 -8.59 0.67
C PHE A 8 -4.53 -9.40 -0.36
N LEU A 9 -4.99 -9.43 -1.61
CA LEU A 9 -4.38 -10.21 -2.68
C LEU A 9 -3.55 -9.31 -3.60
N PHE A 10 -2.24 -9.50 -3.62
CA PHE A 10 -1.35 -8.83 -4.56
C PHE A 10 -1.44 -9.45 -5.96
N ALA A 11 -1.47 -8.60 -6.98
CA ALA A 11 -1.34 -8.97 -8.39
C ALA A 11 -0.42 -7.98 -9.12
N PRO A 12 0.54 -8.46 -9.95
CA PRO A 12 1.40 -7.57 -10.73
C PRO A 12 0.57 -6.77 -11.75
N GLY A 13 0.69 -5.44 -11.70
CA GLY A 13 -0.12 -4.55 -12.54
C GLY A 13 0.13 -4.71 -14.04
N ASN A 14 1.33 -5.16 -14.43
CA ASN A 14 1.73 -5.38 -15.82
C ASN A 14 1.29 -6.73 -16.39
N HIS A 15 0.54 -7.55 -15.64
CA HIS A 15 0.13 -8.89 -16.08
C HIS A 15 -1.41 -9.03 -16.20
N PRO A 16 -2.02 -8.68 -17.35
CA PRO A 16 -3.47 -8.55 -17.50
C PRO A 16 -4.28 -9.76 -17.01
N ARG A 17 -3.85 -10.99 -17.34
CA ARG A 17 -4.54 -12.22 -16.90
C ARG A 17 -4.57 -12.39 -15.38
N ARG A 18 -3.53 -11.95 -14.65
CA ARG A 18 -3.46 -12.04 -13.19
C ARG A 18 -4.30 -10.94 -12.55
N VAL A 19 -4.26 -9.73 -13.11
CA VAL A 19 -5.12 -8.61 -12.73
C VAL A 19 -6.59 -9.01 -12.84
N GLU A 20 -7.04 -9.48 -14.01
CA GLU A 20 -8.44 -9.89 -14.20
C GLU A 20 -8.85 -11.00 -13.23
N LYS A 21 -8.04 -12.05 -13.09
CA LYS A 21 -8.32 -13.18 -12.19
C LYS A 21 -8.40 -12.76 -10.72
N SER A 22 -7.58 -11.81 -10.27
CA SER A 22 -7.55 -11.40 -8.85
C SER A 22 -8.91 -10.91 -8.36
N PHE A 23 -9.65 -10.15 -9.18
CA PHE A 23 -11.00 -9.64 -8.86
C PHE A 23 -12.09 -10.74 -8.80
N THR A 24 -11.79 -11.97 -9.24
CA THR A 24 -12.75 -13.09 -9.21
C THR A 24 -12.48 -14.11 -8.09
N THR A 25 -11.47 -13.88 -7.24
CA THR A 25 -11.01 -14.86 -6.24
C THR A 25 -11.83 -14.89 -4.94
N GLY A 26 -12.71 -13.91 -4.73
CA GLY A 26 -13.46 -13.76 -3.47
C GLY A 26 -12.66 -13.11 -2.33
N CYS A 27 -11.49 -12.54 -2.62
CA CYS A 27 -10.76 -11.72 -1.65
C CYS A 27 -11.49 -10.40 -1.34
N ASP A 28 -11.27 -9.86 -0.14
CA ASP A 28 -11.90 -8.60 0.28
C ASP A 28 -11.24 -7.37 -0.39
N VAL A 29 -9.93 -7.48 -0.66
CA VAL A 29 -9.12 -6.43 -1.30
C VAL A 29 -8.17 -7.05 -2.33
N VAL A 30 -8.16 -6.48 -3.53
CA VAL A 30 -7.12 -6.70 -4.54
C VAL A 30 -6.16 -5.52 -4.54
N ILE A 31 -4.85 -5.80 -4.55
CA ILE A 31 -3.79 -4.81 -4.67
C ILE A 31 -3.10 -5.00 -6.02
N LEU A 32 -3.21 -4.01 -6.89
CA LEU A 32 -2.46 -3.99 -8.14
C LEU A 32 -1.09 -3.34 -7.90
N ASP A 33 -0.03 -4.08 -8.18
CA ASP A 33 1.33 -3.67 -7.83
C ASP A 33 1.99 -2.88 -8.96
N LEU A 34 2.58 -1.73 -8.62
CA LEU A 34 3.46 -0.92 -9.47
C LEU A 34 4.93 -0.97 -9.01
N GLU A 35 5.22 -1.58 -7.86
CA GLU A 35 6.55 -1.62 -7.25
C GLU A 35 7.33 -2.89 -7.65
N ASP A 36 7.63 -3.80 -6.72
CA ASP A 36 8.62 -4.86 -6.94
C ASP A 36 8.25 -5.85 -8.03
N ALA A 37 6.96 -6.05 -8.30
CA ALA A 37 6.51 -7.00 -9.31
C ALA A 37 6.53 -6.42 -10.74
N VAL A 38 6.95 -5.16 -10.92
CA VAL A 38 6.99 -4.46 -12.20
C VAL A 38 8.40 -3.97 -12.48
N ALA A 39 8.96 -4.37 -13.62
CA ALA A 39 10.29 -3.92 -14.05
C ALA A 39 10.30 -2.39 -14.25
N VAL A 40 11.43 -1.74 -13.94
CA VAL A 40 11.59 -0.27 -14.00
C VAL A 40 11.11 0.31 -15.33
N ALA A 41 11.48 -0.30 -16.46
CA ALA A 41 11.09 0.16 -17.79
C ALA A 41 9.58 0.06 -18.08
N GLU A 42 8.85 -0.79 -17.35
CA GLU A 42 7.42 -1.02 -17.54
C GLU A 42 6.54 -0.16 -16.62
N LYS A 43 7.10 0.42 -15.55
CA LYS A 43 6.34 1.20 -14.55
C LYS A 43 5.50 2.31 -15.18
N PRO A 44 6.02 3.16 -16.09
CA PRO A 44 5.23 4.24 -16.68
C PRO A 44 4.01 3.75 -17.45
N ALA A 45 4.18 2.70 -18.27
CA ALA A 45 3.08 2.12 -19.05
C ALA A 45 2.06 1.38 -18.16
N THR A 46 2.50 0.82 -17.03
CA THR A 46 1.65 0.03 -16.14
C THR A 46 0.61 0.86 -15.39
N ARG A 47 0.89 2.15 -15.13
CA ARG A 47 -0.05 3.08 -14.45
C ARG A 47 -1.42 3.13 -15.12
N ALA A 48 -1.44 3.27 -16.44
CA ALA A 48 -2.70 3.30 -17.20
C ALA A 48 -3.44 1.96 -17.13
N ILE A 49 -2.71 0.84 -17.15
CA ILE A 49 -3.28 -0.51 -17.10
C ILE A 49 -4.01 -0.74 -15.78
N VAL A 50 -3.38 -0.39 -14.64
CA VAL A 50 -4.00 -0.59 -13.32
C VAL A 50 -5.23 0.31 -13.13
N VAL A 51 -5.20 1.54 -13.64
CA VAL A 51 -6.36 2.46 -13.61
C VAL A 51 -7.52 1.89 -14.42
N GLU A 52 -7.27 1.44 -15.64
CA GLU A 52 -8.34 0.88 -16.48
C GLU A 52 -8.88 -0.45 -15.92
N ALA A 53 -8.05 -1.24 -15.24
CA ALA A 53 -8.53 -2.41 -14.52
C ALA A 53 -9.45 -2.03 -13.36
N LEU A 54 -9.11 -0.99 -12.59
CA LEU A 54 -9.95 -0.51 -11.49
C LEU A 54 -11.27 0.12 -11.97
N LYS A 55 -11.32 0.75 -13.14
CA LYS A 55 -12.58 1.31 -13.65
C LYS A 55 -13.63 0.24 -14.03
N ARG A 56 -13.24 -1.01 -14.17
CA ARG A 56 -14.16 -2.11 -14.52
C ARG A 56 -15.07 -2.47 -13.34
N PRO A 57 -16.26 -3.05 -13.60
CA PRO A 57 -17.10 -3.61 -12.56
C PRO A 57 -16.33 -4.64 -11.73
N ARG A 58 -16.42 -4.51 -10.40
CA ARG A 58 -15.73 -5.37 -9.44
C ARG A 58 -16.59 -5.58 -8.20
N VAL A 59 -16.34 -6.68 -7.49
CA VAL A 59 -17.11 -7.10 -6.30
C VAL A 59 -16.36 -6.90 -4.99
N CYS A 60 -15.11 -6.44 -5.05
CA CYS A 60 -14.22 -6.19 -3.91
C CYS A 60 -13.53 -4.84 -4.06
N ARG A 61 -12.80 -4.42 -3.02
CA ARG A 61 -12.04 -3.17 -3.06
C ARG A 61 -10.78 -3.32 -3.90
N GLY A 62 -10.42 -2.25 -4.60
CA GLY A 62 -9.23 -2.17 -5.44
C GLY A 62 -8.24 -1.14 -4.90
N TYR A 63 -7.05 -1.62 -4.53
CA TYR A 63 -5.93 -0.84 -4.04
C TYR A 63 -4.79 -0.89 -5.04
N ILE A 64 -3.88 0.07 -4.97
CA ILE A 64 -2.63 0.07 -5.72
C ILE A 64 -1.46 0.20 -4.75
N ARG A 65 -0.44 -0.69 -4.87
CA ARG A 65 0.86 -0.46 -4.24
C ARG A 65 1.68 0.40 -5.20
N VAL A 66 1.93 1.64 -4.81
CA VAL A 66 2.76 2.59 -5.57
C VAL A 66 4.24 2.31 -5.30
N ASN A 67 5.13 2.90 -6.07
CA ASN A 67 6.56 2.87 -5.75
C ASN A 67 6.88 3.66 -4.47
N SER A 68 8.00 3.34 -3.83
CA SER A 68 8.40 4.01 -2.59
C SER A 68 8.69 5.50 -2.80
N ILE A 69 8.46 6.29 -1.75
CA ILE A 69 8.59 7.75 -1.73
C ILE A 69 10.00 8.25 -2.07
N ASP A 70 11.01 7.40 -1.92
CA ASP A 70 12.41 7.68 -2.26
C ASP A 70 12.75 7.46 -3.75
N THR A 71 11.78 7.03 -4.55
CA THR A 71 11.94 6.81 -5.99
C THR A 71 11.32 7.93 -6.82
N ASP A 72 11.86 8.15 -8.02
CA ASP A 72 11.30 9.09 -9.00
C ASP A 72 9.88 8.70 -9.50
N PHE A 73 9.41 7.49 -9.18
CA PHE A 73 8.13 6.97 -9.68
C PHE A 73 6.94 7.30 -8.79
N CYS A 74 7.14 7.47 -7.48
CA CYS A 74 6.04 7.53 -6.51
C CYS A 74 5.06 8.67 -6.78
N PHE A 75 5.58 9.88 -7.03
CA PHE A 75 4.74 11.04 -7.34
C PHE A 75 3.88 10.81 -8.58
N GLU A 76 4.50 10.36 -9.67
CA GLU A 76 3.81 10.09 -10.93
C GLU A 76 2.80 8.94 -10.82
N ASP A 77 3.10 7.92 -10.00
CA ASP A 77 2.16 6.85 -9.69
C ASP A 77 0.92 7.41 -9.00
N ILE A 78 1.09 8.17 -7.91
CA ILE A 78 -0.01 8.76 -7.14
C ILE A 78 -0.86 9.69 -8.02
N GLU A 79 -0.22 10.56 -8.80
CA GLU A 79 -0.92 11.46 -9.73
C GLU A 79 -1.76 10.68 -10.77
N ALA A 80 -1.21 9.60 -11.32
CA ALA A 80 -1.89 8.81 -12.34
C ALA A 80 -3.07 7.98 -11.78
N VAL A 81 -2.94 7.46 -10.55
CA VAL A 81 -3.86 6.44 -10.05
C VAL A 81 -5.00 6.99 -9.19
N VAL A 82 -4.83 8.15 -8.54
CA VAL A 82 -5.86 8.75 -7.70
C VAL A 82 -7.06 9.16 -8.54
N GLY A 83 -8.23 8.59 -8.23
CA GLY A 83 -9.48 8.88 -8.91
C GLY A 83 -10.66 8.15 -8.26
N PRO A 84 -11.89 8.37 -8.73
CA PRO A 84 -13.11 7.82 -8.12
C PRO A 84 -13.19 6.28 -8.21
N TRP A 85 -12.32 5.65 -9.01
CA TRP A 85 -12.19 4.21 -9.13
C TRP A 85 -11.28 3.58 -8.07
N LEU A 86 -10.57 4.34 -7.25
CA LEU A 86 -9.55 3.82 -6.32
C LEU A 86 -10.08 3.76 -4.89
N ASP A 87 -9.90 2.61 -4.21
CA ASP A 87 -10.30 2.46 -2.79
C ASP A 87 -9.15 2.75 -1.82
N GLY A 88 -7.90 2.56 -2.24
CA GLY A 88 -6.74 2.89 -1.40
C GLY A 88 -5.38 2.73 -2.06
N ILE A 89 -4.37 3.32 -1.42
CA ILE A 89 -2.96 3.23 -1.80
C ILE A 89 -2.22 2.47 -0.70
N MET A 90 -1.33 1.58 -1.11
CA MET A 90 -0.28 1.04 -0.25
C MET A 90 1.03 1.74 -0.56
N LEU A 91 1.67 2.32 0.47
CA LEU A 91 2.94 3.03 0.36
C LEU A 91 4.06 2.16 0.96
N PRO A 92 4.97 1.61 0.14
CA PRO A 92 6.06 0.79 0.62
C PRO A 92 7.16 1.61 1.29
N LYS A 93 7.98 0.94 2.10
CA LYS A 93 9.18 1.45 2.79
C LYS A 93 8.94 2.77 3.53
N VAL A 94 7.88 2.84 4.33
CA VAL A 94 7.63 4.02 5.16
C VAL A 94 8.55 3.99 6.37
N GLU A 95 9.39 5.01 6.50
CA GLU A 95 10.41 5.07 7.55
C GLU A 95 10.14 6.13 8.61
N ARG A 96 9.31 7.15 8.30
CA ARG A 96 9.00 8.26 9.21
C ARG A 96 7.56 8.79 9.00
N PRO A 97 6.95 9.44 10.00
CA PRO A 97 5.62 10.04 9.87
C PRO A 97 5.50 11.06 8.74
N ALA A 98 6.58 11.81 8.45
CA ALA A 98 6.61 12.82 7.40
C ALA A 98 6.37 12.22 6.01
N ASP A 99 6.78 10.97 5.77
CA ASP A 99 6.59 10.28 4.49
C ASP A 99 5.09 10.08 4.23
N LEU A 100 4.33 9.67 5.25
CA LEU A 100 2.87 9.54 5.18
C LEU A 100 2.17 10.90 5.02
N GLN A 101 2.62 11.92 5.73
CA GLN A 101 2.02 13.25 5.69
C GLN A 101 2.16 13.88 4.30
N ALA A 102 3.32 13.71 3.65
CA ALA A 102 3.56 14.17 2.29
C ALA A 102 2.59 13.51 1.29
N VAL A 103 2.44 12.18 1.37
CA VAL A 103 1.52 11.44 0.51
C VAL A 103 0.04 11.76 0.79
N ASP A 104 -0.37 11.86 2.07
CA ASP A 104 -1.74 12.28 2.42
C ASP A 104 -2.05 13.68 1.86
N TRP A 105 -1.13 14.63 2.00
CA TRP A 105 -1.31 15.98 1.45
C TRP A 105 -1.52 15.96 -0.07
N MET A 106 -0.70 15.21 -0.80
CA MET A 106 -0.83 15.05 -2.25
C MET A 106 -2.16 14.39 -2.63
N MET A 107 -2.54 13.30 -1.95
CA MET A 107 -3.81 12.61 -2.16
C MET A 107 -4.99 13.54 -1.91
N ARG A 108 -4.98 14.39 -0.87
CA ARG A 108 -6.06 15.36 -0.61
C ARG A 108 -6.22 16.36 -1.75
N SER A 109 -5.11 16.85 -2.30
CA SER A 109 -5.13 17.78 -3.44
C SER A 109 -5.76 17.12 -4.68
N LEU A 110 -5.36 15.89 -4.98
CA LEU A 110 -5.89 15.12 -6.11
C LEU A 110 -7.36 14.74 -5.89
N GLU A 111 -7.76 14.31 -4.68
CA GLU A 111 -9.16 14.06 -4.33
C GLU A 111 -10.02 15.29 -4.60
N GLN A 112 -9.59 16.48 -4.17
CA GLN A 112 -10.30 17.73 -4.47
C GLN A 112 -10.41 17.99 -5.98
N ARG A 113 -9.31 17.82 -6.73
CA ARG A 113 -9.30 17.97 -8.19
C ARG A 113 -10.28 17.00 -8.88
N HIS A 114 -10.41 15.79 -8.35
CA HIS A 114 -11.32 14.77 -8.86
C HIS A 114 -12.73 14.82 -8.23
N ARG A 115 -13.04 15.84 -7.41
CA ARG A 115 -14.33 16.01 -6.70
C ARG A 115 -14.69 14.83 -5.79
N ILE A 116 -13.67 14.19 -5.23
CA ILE A 116 -13.78 13.15 -4.21
C ILE A 116 -13.68 13.84 -2.84
N LYS A 117 -14.49 13.40 -1.87
CA LYS A 117 -14.39 13.92 -0.51
C LYS A 117 -12.98 13.64 0.05
N PRO A 118 -12.25 14.63 0.59
CA PRO A 118 -10.92 14.40 1.14
C PRO A 118 -10.91 13.30 2.22
N GLY A 119 -9.91 12.41 2.16
CA GLY A 119 -9.78 11.27 3.07
C GLY A 119 -10.64 10.05 2.70
N THR A 120 -11.20 10.02 1.49
CA THR A 120 -12.01 8.87 1.02
C THR A 120 -11.12 7.70 0.64
N ILE A 121 -10.04 7.95 -0.08
CA ILE A 121 -9.10 6.91 -0.54
C ILE A 121 -8.21 6.52 0.64
N ASP A 122 -8.16 5.24 1.01
CA ASP A 122 -7.34 4.80 2.13
C ASP A 122 -5.83 4.96 1.82
N LEU A 123 -5.00 5.14 2.85
CA LEU A 123 -3.53 5.07 2.74
C LEU A 123 -3.02 4.08 3.78
N ILE A 124 -2.30 3.05 3.33
CA ILE A 124 -1.74 1.98 4.15
C ILE A 124 -0.21 1.98 3.99
N PRO A 125 0.57 2.41 4.99
CA PRO A 125 2.02 2.23 5.00
C PRO A 125 2.38 0.75 5.09
N ILE A 126 3.49 0.38 4.47
CA ILE A 126 4.17 -0.89 4.70
C ILE A 126 5.41 -0.61 5.54
N ILE A 127 5.47 -1.23 6.72
CA ILE A 127 6.65 -1.26 7.57
C ILE A 127 7.48 -2.47 7.14
N GLU A 128 8.62 -2.21 6.54
CA GLU A 128 9.46 -3.27 5.95
C GLU A 128 10.97 -2.93 5.97
N THR A 129 11.37 -2.00 6.83
CA THR A 129 12.78 -1.68 7.09
C THR A 129 13.03 -1.54 8.60
N ALA A 130 14.28 -1.64 9.03
CA ALA A 130 14.69 -1.42 10.42
C ALA A 130 14.32 -0.02 10.91
N LYS A 131 14.46 1.00 10.05
CA LYS A 131 14.06 2.38 10.38
C LYS A 131 12.55 2.51 10.54
N GLY A 132 11.77 1.93 9.61
CA GLY A 132 10.31 1.90 9.71
C GLY A 132 9.83 1.19 10.97
N HIS A 133 10.47 0.08 11.35
CA HIS A 133 10.19 -0.58 12.64
C HIS A 133 10.55 0.33 13.82
N GLY A 134 11.74 0.94 13.83
CA GLY A 134 12.14 1.88 14.88
C GLY A 134 11.18 3.04 15.08
N ALA A 135 10.54 3.51 14.00
CA ALA A 135 9.55 4.59 14.02
C ALA A 135 8.08 4.10 14.04
N ALA A 136 7.80 2.80 14.20
CA ALA A 136 6.47 2.22 13.96
C ALA A 136 5.35 2.89 14.79
N ARG A 137 5.63 3.24 16.05
CA ARG A 137 4.67 3.93 16.93
C ARG A 137 4.39 5.36 16.48
N GLU A 138 5.41 6.09 16.07
CA GLU A 138 5.26 7.46 15.56
C GLU A 138 4.51 7.47 14.23
N ILE A 139 4.82 6.51 13.36
CA ILE A 139 4.13 6.31 12.07
C ILE A 139 2.65 5.97 12.34
N ALA A 140 2.35 5.07 13.27
CA ALA A 140 0.98 4.74 13.66
C ALA A 140 0.23 5.96 14.20
N ALA A 141 0.90 6.81 14.99
CA ALA A 141 0.34 8.03 15.57
C ALA A 141 0.34 9.23 14.61
N SER A 142 0.67 9.07 13.32
CA SER A 142 0.79 10.19 12.37
C SER A 142 -0.55 10.93 12.12
N GLY A 143 -1.67 10.31 12.51
CA GLY A 143 -3.02 10.83 12.30
C GLY A 143 -3.41 10.89 10.81
N GLY A 144 -4.31 11.81 10.47
CA GLY A 144 -4.78 11.99 9.10
C GLY A 144 -5.75 10.90 8.66
N ARG A 145 -5.49 10.28 7.49
CA ARG A 145 -6.34 9.21 6.92
C ARG A 145 -5.90 7.79 7.28
N LEU A 146 -4.83 7.64 8.07
CA LEU A 146 -4.26 6.34 8.41
C LEU A 146 -5.28 5.55 9.24
N LYS A 147 -5.59 4.33 8.79
CA LYS A 147 -6.52 3.41 9.49
C LYS A 147 -5.92 2.03 9.75
N ARG A 148 -4.85 1.67 9.03
CA ARG A 148 -4.23 0.33 9.02
C ARG A 148 -2.77 0.46 8.66
N ILE A 149 -1.95 -0.47 9.17
CA ILE A 149 -0.54 -0.62 8.86
C ILE A 149 -0.33 -2.04 8.30
N SER A 150 0.53 -2.16 7.30
CA SER A 150 0.99 -3.45 6.77
C SER A 150 2.43 -3.73 7.20
N PHE A 151 2.80 -5.00 7.31
CA PHE A 151 4.17 -5.41 7.60
C PHE A 151 4.72 -6.27 6.45
N GLY A 152 5.85 -5.85 5.87
CA GLY A 152 6.52 -6.53 4.76
C GLY A 152 7.69 -7.38 5.23
N GLY A 153 7.45 -8.66 5.51
CA GLY A 153 8.48 -9.55 6.08
C GLY A 153 9.68 -9.83 5.17
N GLY A 154 9.45 -9.90 3.84
CA GLY A 154 10.52 -10.18 2.88
C GLY A 154 11.53 -9.05 2.77
N ASP A 155 11.06 -7.81 2.62
CA ASP A 155 11.92 -6.64 2.58
C ASP A 155 12.56 -6.35 3.95
N TYR A 156 11.83 -6.58 5.05
CA TYR A 156 12.37 -6.43 6.41
C TYR A 156 13.53 -7.39 6.69
N THR A 157 13.38 -8.67 6.39
CA THR A 157 14.44 -9.65 6.60
C THR A 157 15.67 -9.35 5.74
N ARG A 158 15.46 -8.88 4.50
CA ARG A 158 16.53 -8.41 3.61
C ARG A 158 17.27 -7.19 4.18
N ASP A 159 16.54 -6.20 4.68
CA ASP A 159 17.10 -4.97 5.24
C ASP A 159 17.97 -5.23 6.48
N LEU A 160 17.53 -6.14 7.36
CA LEU A 160 18.28 -6.52 8.57
C LEU A 160 19.35 -7.60 8.32
N ASN A 161 19.52 -8.05 7.07
CA ASN A 161 20.41 -9.16 6.72
C ASN A 161 20.12 -10.44 7.55
N LEU A 162 18.84 -10.76 7.72
CA LEU A 162 18.36 -11.95 8.40
C LEU A 162 18.15 -13.09 7.40
N GLN A 163 18.34 -14.32 7.86
CA GLN A 163 17.91 -15.50 7.11
C GLN A 163 16.40 -15.70 7.33
N TRP A 164 15.61 -15.53 6.26
CA TRP A 164 14.17 -15.77 6.34
C TRP A 164 13.87 -17.28 6.35
N THR A 165 13.25 -17.74 7.43
CA THR A 165 12.91 -19.14 7.64
C THR A 165 11.41 -19.38 7.47
N PHE A 166 11.01 -20.64 7.22
CA PHE A 166 9.59 -21.01 7.19
C PHE A 166 8.89 -20.85 8.55
N ALA A 167 9.63 -20.87 9.66
CA ALA A 167 9.08 -20.71 11.00
C ALA A 167 8.77 -19.23 11.30
N GLU A 168 9.43 -18.28 10.62
CA GLU A 168 9.25 -16.84 10.77
C GLU A 168 9.42 -16.31 12.21
N GLU A 169 10.18 -17.02 13.05
CA GLU A 169 10.44 -16.62 14.45
C GLU A 169 11.23 -15.30 14.52
N GLU A 170 12.12 -15.08 13.56
CA GLU A 170 12.96 -13.89 13.43
C GLU A 170 12.17 -12.59 13.18
N ILE A 171 10.91 -12.70 12.73
CA ILE A 171 10.00 -11.56 12.51
C ILE A 171 8.83 -11.53 13.50
N ALA A 172 8.77 -12.45 14.47
CA ALA A 172 7.68 -12.50 15.45
C ALA A 172 7.60 -11.21 16.29
N ALA A 173 8.75 -10.72 16.77
CA ALA A 173 8.80 -9.52 17.60
C ALA A 173 8.27 -8.26 16.88
N VAL A 174 8.69 -8.04 15.63
CA VAL A 174 8.22 -6.89 14.84
C VAL A 174 6.75 -7.00 14.49
N ARG A 175 6.23 -8.21 14.19
CA ARG A 175 4.79 -8.41 14.00
C ARG A 175 3.99 -8.04 15.25
N SER A 176 4.46 -8.44 16.43
CA SER A 176 3.83 -8.06 17.70
C SER A 176 3.89 -6.54 17.94
N GLU A 177 5.03 -5.90 17.64
CA GLU A 177 5.18 -4.45 17.80
C GLU A 177 4.26 -3.67 16.84
N VAL A 178 4.12 -4.08 15.58
CA VAL A 178 3.20 -3.42 14.62
C VAL A 178 1.75 -3.49 15.10
N VAL A 179 1.32 -4.61 15.70
CA VAL A 179 -0.02 -4.75 16.30
C VAL A 179 -0.17 -3.81 17.50
N LEU A 180 0.83 -3.76 18.38
CA LEU A 180 0.82 -2.88 19.56
C LEU A 180 0.79 -1.40 19.14
N ALA A 181 1.66 -0.99 18.22
CA ALA A 181 1.72 0.37 17.67
C ALA A 181 0.37 0.77 17.05
N SER A 182 -0.24 -0.12 16.27
CA SER A 182 -1.57 0.11 15.69
C SER A 182 -2.65 0.33 16.75
N ARG A 183 -2.59 -0.42 17.87
CA ARG A 183 -3.58 -0.30 18.95
C ARG A 183 -3.37 0.94 19.82
N LEU A 184 -2.12 1.36 20.02
CA LEU A 184 -1.78 2.56 20.80
C LEU A 184 -2.21 3.86 20.11
N ALA A 185 -2.36 3.84 18.78
CA ALA A 185 -2.73 5.00 17.98
C ALA A 185 -4.24 5.17 17.74
N GLU A 186 -5.10 4.32 18.34
CA GLU A 186 -6.57 4.41 18.24
C GLU A 186 -7.14 5.65 18.94
#